data_AF-A0A4D4JAI5-F1
#
_entry.id   AF-A0A4D4JAI5-F1
#
_cell.length_a   1.000
_cell.length_b   1.000
_cell.length_c   1.000
_cell.angle_alpha   90.00
_cell.angle_beta   90.00
_cell.angle_gamma   90.00
#
_symmetry.space_group_name_H-M   'P 1'
#
loop_
_entity.id
_entity.type
_entity.pdbx_description
1 polymer ?
#
loop_
_entity_poly.entity_id
_entity_poly.type
_entity_poly.pdbx_seq_one_letter_code
_entity_poly.pdbx_strand_id
1 'polypeptide(L)'
;MTCETPAGAACVDVDYAVACAGARGEDVRGMLGVTFGGHSFDDRFLICDIRARLPGWANERRFYFDPAWNPGRQVLIHPCPDSTFRIDWQVPADYDLADEAATGALDRRIRAIVGETPYEVVWRSVYRFHSRIADRMRVGRVLLAGDCAHLFSPFGARGLNSGVADAENAAWKLAYVLRGWAGAELLESYHTERHAAAEENLEVTTATMNFLVPATEDQRRTRLDVLARAATDPAARARVDSGRLAEPFWYVASPLTSPDGSRPFAGRPPRGTVPPAGPGIIVPDAPISLAGSAATRLREIARDGFLLLAMPGVDPAAARLAAGAAGGPVRLREIAAVDATGALRQALDARPGELWVIRPDAHVAAVLTEPGRADVARALRRAVGAARLERRDPETTVR
;
A
#
# COMPACT_ATOMS: atom_id res chain seq x y z
N MET A 1 -0.45 0.05 -29.71
CA MET A 1 -1.53 0.71 -28.93
C MET A 1 -2.03 1.89 -29.75
N THR A 2 -3.34 2.08 -29.89
CA THR A 2 -3.91 3.24 -30.60
C THR A 2 -4.42 4.26 -29.60
N CYS A 3 -4.03 5.53 -29.76
CA CYS A 3 -4.42 6.63 -28.89
C CYS A 3 -5.07 7.75 -29.71
N GLU A 4 -6.16 8.32 -29.21
CA GLU A 4 -6.67 9.58 -29.72
C GLU A 4 -5.84 10.74 -29.16
N THR A 5 -5.35 11.60 -30.05
CA THR A 5 -4.58 12.80 -29.70
C THR A 5 -5.22 14.03 -30.33
N PRO A 6 -4.85 15.27 -29.92
CA PRO A 6 -5.32 16.48 -30.61
C PRO A 6 -5.00 16.52 -32.12
N ALA A 7 -4.03 15.73 -32.59
CA ALA A 7 -3.65 15.63 -34.00
C ALA A 7 -4.36 14.47 -34.74
N GLY A 8 -5.27 13.75 -34.07
CA GLY A 8 -5.93 12.55 -34.57
C GLY A 8 -5.43 11.26 -33.93
N ALA A 9 -5.89 10.12 -34.46
CA ALA A 9 -5.50 8.80 -33.97
C ALA A 9 -4.02 8.52 -34.30
N ALA A 10 -3.25 8.07 -33.30
CA ALA A 10 -1.85 7.69 -33.42
C ALA A 10 -1.64 6.26 -32.92
N CYS A 11 -0.79 5.49 -33.61
CA CYS A 11 -0.34 4.18 -33.14
C CYS A 11 1.03 4.32 -32.46
N VAL A 12 1.17 3.71 -31.28
CA VAL A 12 2.42 3.64 -30.52
C VAL A 12 2.74 2.18 -30.25
N ASP A 13 3.92 1.74 -30.69
CA ASP A 13 4.46 0.41 -30.40
C ASP A 13 5.28 0.46 -29.11
N VAL A 14 4.95 -0.43 -28.17
CA VAL A 14 5.60 -0.52 -26.86
C VAL A 14 5.77 -1.99 -26.45
N ASP A 15 6.84 -2.30 -25.73
CA ASP A 15 7.08 -3.65 -25.23
C ASP A 15 6.14 -4.04 -24.08
N TYR A 16 5.76 -3.05 -23.26
CA TYR A 16 4.89 -3.17 -22.09
C TYR A 16 4.11 -1.87 -21.86
N ALA A 17 2.98 -1.97 -21.18
CA ALA A 17 2.19 -0.82 -20.73
C ALA A 17 1.75 -0.97 -19.26
N VAL A 18 1.66 0.16 -18.55
CA VAL A 18 1.04 0.24 -17.22
C VAL A 18 -0.20 1.12 -17.34
N ALA A 19 -1.36 0.53 -17.15
CA ALA A 19 -2.66 1.18 -17.22
C ALA A 19 -2.98 1.88 -15.89
N CYS A 20 -2.84 3.21 -15.91
CA CYS A 20 -3.17 4.12 -14.79
C CYS A 20 -4.39 5.01 -15.12
N ALA A 21 -5.40 4.46 -15.80
CA ALA A 21 -6.54 5.22 -16.35
C ALA A 21 -7.56 5.75 -15.30
N GLY A 22 -7.31 5.49 -14.02
CA GLY A 22 -8.19 5.89 -12.93
C GLY A 22 -9.49 5.08 -12.84
N ALA A 23 -10.41 5.55 -11.98
CA ALA A 23 -11.66 4.86 -11.68
C ALA A 23 -12.52 4.59 -12.94
N ARG A 24 -12.51 5.55 -13.89
CA ARG A 24 -13.25 5.51 -15.16
C ARG A 24 -12.53 4.75 -16.28
N GLY A 25 -11.68 3.80 -15.93
CA GLY A 25 -10.92 2.95 -16.86
C GLY A 25 -11.69 1.75 -17.41
N GLU A 26 -13.03 1.77 -17.48
CA GLU A 26 -13.86 0.65 -17.94
C GLU A 26 -13.49 0.16 -19.34
N ASP A 27 -13.25 1.06 -20.29
CA ASP A 27 -12.84 0.68 -21.64
C ASP A 27 -11.49 -0.06 -21.62
N VAL A 28 -10.54 0.41 -20.80
CA VAL A 28 -9.23 -0.24 -20.64
C VAL A 28 -9.38 -1.63 -20.04
N ARG A 29 -10.20 -1.79 -19.00
CA ARG A 29 -10.49 -3.10 -18.40
C ARG A 29 -11.21 -4.02 -19.41
N GLY A 30 -12.17 -3.48 -20.15
CA GLY A 30 -12.92 -4.21 -21.19
C GLY A 30 -12.03 -4.70 -22.32
N MET A 31 -11.13 -3.86 -22.84
CA MET A 31 -10.13 -4.24 -23.85
C MET A 31 -9.21 -5.37 -23.39
N LEU A 32 -8.92 -5.44 -22.08
CA LEU A 32 -8.07 -6.48 -21.49
C LEU A 32 -8.86 -7.73 -21.05
N GLY A 33 -10.20 -7.71 -21.13
CA GLY A 33 -11.05 -8.81 -20.65
C GLY A 33 -11.02 -9.00 -19.13
N VAL A 34 -10.73 -7.93 -18.37
CA VAL A 34 -10.62 -7.94 -16.91
C VAL A 34 -11.95 -7.52 -16.28
N THR A 35 -12.42 -8.28 -15.28
CA THR A 35 -13.63 -7.90 -14.54
C THR A 35 -13.30 -6.98 -13.37
N PHE A 36 -14.24 -6.12 -13.00
CA PHE A 36 -14.07 -5.14 -11.91
C PHE A 36 -15.12 -5.34 -10.83
N GLY A 37 -14.99 -6.48 -10.14
CA GLY A 37 -15.91 -6.97 -9.14
C GLY A 37 -15.88 -6.15 -7.85
N GLY A 38 -16.98 -6.18 -7.11
CA GLY A 38 -17.14 -5.46 -5.85
C GLY A 38 -18.51 -4.82 -5.71
N HIS A 39 -18.65 -3.86 -4.80
CA HIS A 39 -19.92 -3.20 -4.50
C HIS A 39 -19.78 -1.67 -4.46
N SER A 40 -20.92 -0.99 -4.57
CA SER A 40 -21.01 0.46 -4.48
C SER A 40 -21.99 0.82 -3.38
N PHE A 41 -21.64 1.73 -2.48
CA PHE A 41 -22.49 2.09 -1.34
C PHE A 41 -23.63 3.00 -1.79
N ASP A 42 -24.87 2.78 -1.37
CA ASP A 42 -26.01 3.59 -1.84
C ASP A 42 -25.96 5.03 -1.35
N ASP A 43 -25.45 5.24 -0.14
CA ASP A 43 -25.22 6.58 0.39
C ASP A 43 -24.16 7.35 -0.42
N ARG A 44 -24.39 8.66 -0.50
CA ARG A 44 -23.44 9.61 -1.07
C ARG A 44 -22.67 10.30 0.06
N PHE A 45 -21.58 10.95 -0.31
CA PHE A 45 -20.81 11.77 0.58
C PHE A 45 -20.63 13.16 0.00
N LEU A 46 -21.08 14.15 0.76
CA LEU A 46 -20.79 15.56 0.51
C LEU A 46 -19.46 15.87 1.17
N ILE A 47 -18.50 16.34 0.38
CA ILE A 47 -17.27 16.94 0.89
C ILE A 47 -17.34 18.43 0.68
N CYS A 48 -16.99 19.18 1.72
CA CYS A 48 -16.80 20.62 1.65
C CYS A 48 -15.49 20.99 2.34
N ASP A 49 -14.61 21.67 1.61
CA ASP A 49 -13.44 22.33 2.17
C ASP A 49 -13.84 23.77 2.52
N ILE A 50 -13.68 24.14 3.78
CA ILE A 50 -13.89 25.51 4.26
C ILE A 50 -12.60 26.10 4.78
N ARG A 51 -12.36 27.38 4.53
CA ARG A 51 -11.32 28.14 5.21
C ARG A 51 -11.95 28.84 6.40
N ALA A 52 -11.48 28.53 7.61
CA ALA A 52 -12.03 29.07 8.85
C ALA A 52 -10.95 29.14 9.94
N ARG A 53 -11.07 30.10 10.86
CA ARG A 53 -10.21 30.14 12.05
C ARG A 53 -10.88 29.39 13.19
N LEU A 54 -10.45 28.16 13.43
CA LEU A 54 -10.93 27.28 14.50
C LEU A 54 -9.79 27.00 15.50
N PRO A 55 -9.60 27.85 16.53
CA PRO A 55 -8.51 27.69 17.49
C PRO A 55 -8.54 26.33 18.19
N GLY A 56 -7.41 25.63 18.23
CA GLY A 56 -7.29 24.30 18.84
C GLY A 56 -7.73 23.13 17.96
N TRP A 57 -8.22 23.38 16.73
CA TRP A 57 -8.73 22.32 15.84
C TRP A 57 -7.69 21.76 14.87
N ALA A 58 -6.50 22.37 14.78
CA ALA A 58 -5.47 22.03 13.80
C ALA A 58 -4.79 20.65 14.01
N ASN A 59 -4.94 20.03 15.18
CA ASN A 59 -4.22 18.81 15.55
C ASN A 59 -5.11 17.58 15.71
N GLU A 60 -6.41 17.67 15.41
CA GLU A 60 -7.34 16.56 15.62
C GLU A 60 -8.33 16.37 14.48
N ARG A 61 -8.78 15.13 14.32
CA ARG A 61 -9.92 14.76 13.47
C ARG A 61 -11.11 14.51 14.38
N ARG A 62 -12.25 15.11 14.07
CA ARG A 62 -13.48 14.94 14.84
C ARG A 62 -14.47 14.11 14.04
N PHE A 63 -14.93 13.02 14.65
CA PHE A 63 -15.97 12.17 14.10
C PHE A 63 -17.23 12.37 14.94
N TYR A 64 -18.33 12.68 14.26
CA TYR A 64 -19.66 12.74 14.83
C TYR A 64 -20.42 11.51 14.35
N PHE A 65 -20.78 10.63 15.27
CA PHE A 65 -21.59 9.46 14.99
C PHE A 65 -23.04 9.77 15.35
N ASP A 66 -23.92 9.77 14.36
CA ASP A 66 -25.36 10.00 14.54
C ASP A 66 -25.67 11.30 15.33
N PRO A 67 -25.09 12.46 14.96
CA PRO A 67 -25.39 13.69 15.65
C PRO A 67 -26.84 14.11 15.36
N ALA A 68 -27.49 14.76 16.33
CA ALA A 68 -28.90 15.20 16.19
C ALA A 68 -29.16 16.10 14.96
N TRP A 69 -28.14 16.80 14.47
CA TRP A 69 -28.20 17.66 13.28
C TRP A 69 -27.86 16.95 11.96
N ASN A 70 -27.49 15.66 12.00
CA ASN A 70 -27.38 14.77 10.83
C ASN A 70 -27.81 13.34 11.22
N PRO A 71 -29.09 13.14 11.56
CA PRO A 71 -29.56 11.90 12.19
C PRO A 71 -29.37 10.68 11.29
N GLY A 72 -29.02 9.56 11.91
CA GLY A 72 -28.72 8.28 11.28
C GLY A 72 -27.38 8.21 10.53
N ARG A 73 -26.62 9.32 10.48
CA ARG A 73 -25.48 9.48 9.56
C ARG A 73 -24.24 10.00 10.28
N GLN A 74 -23.08 9.75 9.72
CA GLN A 74 -21.80 10.18 10.28
C GLN A 74 -21.27 11.45 9.60
N VAL A 75 -20.49 12.22 10.34
CA VAL A 75 -19.81 13.42 9.84
C VAL A 75 -18.38 13.46 10.36
N LEU A 76 -17.45 13.78 9.48
CA LEU A 76 -16.04 13.94 9.81
C LEU A 76 -15.61 15.37 9.49
N ILE A 77 -14.88 16.00 10.39
CA ILE A 77 -14.11 17.21 10.09
C ILE A 77 -12.63 16.99 10.44
N HIS A 78 -11.74 17.37 9.53
CA HIS A 78 -10.31 17.35 9.79
C HIS A 78 -9.59 18.56 9.17
N PRO A 79 -8.48 18.99 9.77
CA PRO A 79 -7.66 20.07 9.24
C PRO A 79 -6.94 19.64 7.96
N CYS A 80 -6.71 20.63 7.11
CA CYS A 80 -5.87 20.65 5.93
C CYS A 80 -4.90 21.86 6.05
N PRO A 81 -3.87 21.96 5.20
CA PRO A 81 -3.00 23.13 5.16
C PRO A 81 -3.78 24.46 5.03
N ASP A 82 -3.14 25.55 5.44
CA ASP A 82 -3.63 26.94 5.27
C ASP A 82 -4.97 27.26 5.96
N SER A 83 -5.18 26.72 7.16
CA SER A 83 -6.44 26.89 7.93
C SER A 83 -7.69 26.45 7.15
N THR A 84 -7.51 25.47 6.26
CA THR A 84 -8.61 24.80 5.57
C THR A 84 -9.06 23.61 6.41
N PHE A 85 -10.35 23.34 6.45
CA PHE A 85 -10.95 22.17 7.10
C PHE A 85 -11.82 21.46 6.09
N ARG A 86 -11.57 20.16 5.91
CA ARG A 86 -12.41 19.29 5.11
C ARG A 86 -13.50 18.72 5.99
N ILE A 87 -14.74 18.87 5.56
CA ILE A 87 -15.91 18.28 6.20
C ILE A 87 -16.55 17.27 5.25
N ASP A 88 -16.69 16.05 5.72
CA ASP A 88 -17.30 14.94 5.00
C ASP A 88 -18.62 14.57 5.69
N TRP A 89 -19.75 14.82 5.04
CA TRP A 89 -21.06 14.35 5.48
C TRP A 89 -21.44 13.10 4.70
N GLN A 90 -21.84 12.05 5.40
CA GLN A 90 -22.70 11.03 4.81
C GLN A 90 -24.08 11.67 4.56
N VAL A 91 -24.58 11.55 3.34
CA VAL A 91 -25.86 12.12 2.89
C VAL A 91 -26.70 11.07 2.15
N PRO A 92 -28.03 11.23 2.07
CA PRO A 92 -28.91 10.32 1.35
C PRO A 92 -28.55 10.12 -0.14
N ALA A 93 -29.02 9.01 -0.70
CA ALA A 93 -28.76 8.63 -2.10
C ALA A 93 -29.37 9.62 -3.13
N ASP A 94 -30.44 10.30 -2.75
CA ASP A 94 -31.16 11.33 -3.51
C ASP A 94 -30.66 12.75 -3.23
N TYR A 95 -29.58 12.91 -2.45
CA TYR A 95 -29.00 14.21 -2.13
C TYR A 95 -28.57 14.98 -3.40
N ASP A 96 -28.99 16.24 -3.47
CA ASP A 96 -28.63 17.21 -4.52
C ASP A 96 -27.93 18.44 -3.92
N LEU A 97 -26.67 18.64 -4.32
CA LEU A 97 -25.85 19.76 -3.89
C LEU A 97 -26.34 21.11 -4.43
N ALA A 98 -26.90 21.13 -5.65
CA ALA A 98 -27.36 22.37 -6.27
C ALA A 98 -28.58 22.93 -5.52
N ASP A 99 -29.54 22.06 -5.21
CA ASP A 99 -30.72 22.41 -4.41
C ASP A 99 -30.34 22.84 -2.98
N GLU A 100 -29.46 22.09 -2.32
CA GLU A 100 -29.00 22.43 -0.96
C GLU A 100 -28.26 23.79 -0.93
N ALA A 101 -27.48 24.10 -1.97
CA ALA A 101 -26.84 25.41 -2.09
C ALA A 101 -27.86 26.55 -2.29
N ALA A 102 -28.90 26.33 -3.09
CA ALA A 102 -29.92 27.34 -3.38
C ALA A 102 -30.80 27.67 -2.15
N THR A 103 -31.04 26.69 -1.29
CA THR A 103 -31.91 26.83 -0.10
C THR A 103 -31.17 27.32 1.17
N GLY A 104 -29.85 27.58 1.05
CA GLY A 104 -29.00 27.92 2.20
C GLY A 104 -28.82 26.77 3.20
N ALA A 105 -29.22 25.54 2.85
CA ALA A 105 -29.09 24.38 3.72
C ALA A 105 -27.62 24.00 3.97
N LEU A 106 -26.73 24.25 3.00
CA LEU A 106 -25.29 24.02 3.18
C LEU A 106 -24.72 24.88 4.32
N ASP A 107 -25.10 26.17 4.39
CA ASP A 107 -24.65 27.05 5.47
C ASP A 107 -25.11 26.50 6.82
N ARG A 108 -26.38 26.11 6.95
CA ARG A 108 -26.92 25.50 8.18
C ARG A 108 -26.12 24.27 8.61
N ARG A 109 -25.71 23.39 7.68
CA ARG A 109 -24.86 22.22 7.99
C ARG A 109 -23.49 22.61 8.50
N ILE A 110 -22.84 23.59 7.88
CA ILE A 110 -21.53 24.08 8.29
C ILE A 110 -21.65 24.71 9.69
N ARG A 111 -22.66 25.57 9.91
CA ARG A 111 -22.94 26.24 11.19
C ARG A 111 -23.22 25.24 12.33
N ALA A 112 -23.81 24.09 12.05
CA ALA A 112 -23.99 23.03 13.05
C ALA A 112 -22.67 22.46 13.61
N ILE A 113 -21.55 22.67 12.91
CA ILE A 113 -20.22 22.17 13.29
C ILE A 113 -19.34 23.31 13.82
N VAL A 114 -19.30 24.44 13.12
CA VAL A 114 -18.38 25.56 13.43
C VAL A 114 -19.04 26.72 14.18
N GLY A 115 -20.35 26.66 14.41
CA GLY A 115 -21.11 27.76 15.00
C GLY A 115 -21.02 29.05 14.17
N GLU A 116 -20.97 30.19 14.86
CA GLU A 116 -20.95 31.52 14.23
C GLU A 116 -19.57 31.92 13.65
N THR A 117 -18.56 31.05 13.70
CA THR A 117 -17.24 31.34 13.16
C THR A 117 -17.32 31.70 11.66
N PRO A 118 -16.78 32.84 11.22
CA PRO A 118 -16.71 33.17 9.81
C PRO A 118 -15.93 32.11 9.01
N TYR A 119 -16.46 31.73 7.87
CA TYR A 119 -15.84 30.74 6.98
C TYR A 119 -16.02 31.14 5.51
N GLU A 120 -15.16 30.58 4.66
CA GLU A 120 -15.24 30.67 3.20
C GLU A 120 -15.29 29.25 2.63
N VAL A 121 -16.21 28.95 1.71
CA VAL A 121 -16.22 27.67 1.00
C VAL A 121 -15.16 27.70 -0.08
N VAL A 122 -14.16 26.83 0.03
CA VAL A 122 -13.04 26.71 -0.93
C VAL A 122 -13.38 25.71 -2.04
N TRP A 123 -13.95 24.58 -1.66
CA TRP A 123 -14.31 23.52 -2.60
C TRP A 123 -15.46 22.68 -2.05
N ARG A 124 -16.26 22.10 -2.93
CA ARG A 124 -17.30 21.14 -2.55
C ARG A 124 -17.61 20.17 -3.68
N SER A 125 -17.93 18.93 -3.33
CA SER A 125 -18.29 17.88 -4.29
C SER A 125 -19.14 16.81 -3.62
N VAL A 126 -19.89 16.06 -4.44
CA VAL A 126 -20.64 14.88 -4.00
C VAL A 126 -20.18 13.70 -4.82
N TYR A 127 -19.91 12.58 -4.14
CA TYR A 127 -19.55 11.35 -4.82
C TYR A 127 -20.05 10.11 -4.06
N ARG A 128 -20.00 8.99 -4.76
CA ARG A 128 -20.35 7.67 -4.26
C ARG A 128 -19.09 6.89 -3.96
N PHE A 129 -19.08 6.12 -2.88
CA PHE A 129 -17.95 5.26 -2.57
C PHE A 129 -18.08 3.92 -3.28
N HIS A 130 -16.94 3.37 -3.68
CA HIS A 130 -16.84 2.08 -4.34
C HIS A 130 -15.79 1.23 -3.63
N SER A 131 -16.07 -0.06 -3.55
CA SER A 131 -15.17 -1.08 -3.05
C SER A 131 -15.06 -2.13 -4.14
N ARG A 132 -14.03 -2.02 -4.99
CA ARG A 132 -13.86 -2.84 -6.19
C ARG A 132 -12.42 -3.25 -6.42
N ILE A 133 -12.22 -4.39 -7.06
CA ILE A 133 -10.91 -4.90 -7.46
C ILE A 133 -10.98 -5.53 -8.85
N ALA A 134 -9.90 -5.39 -9.61
CA ALA A 134 -9.70 -6.10 -10.86
C ALA A 134 -9.34 -7.56 -10.56
N ASP A 135 -10.02 -8.52 -11.17
CA ASP A 135 -9.71 -9.96 -11.00
C ASP A 135 -8.30 -10.34 -11.49
N ARG A 136 -7.76 -9.56 -12.44
CA ARG A 136 -6.36 -9.61 -12.84
C ARG A 136 -5.75 -8.23 -12.96
N MET A 137 -4.60 -8.07 -12.30
CA MET A 137 -3.77 -6.86 -12.37
C MET A 137 -2.65 -6.97 -13.42
N ARG A 138 -2.50 -8.13 -14.06
CA ARG A 138 -1.62 -8.32 -15.22
C ARG A 138 -2.35 -9.14 -16.27
N VAL A 139 -2.31 -8.65 -17.52
CA VAL A 139 -2.77 -9.37 -18.71
C VAL A 139 -1.69 -9.28 -19.77
N GLY A 140 -0.96 -10.39 -19.99
CA GLY A 140 0.15 -10.43 -20.94
C GLY A 140 1.24 -9.41 -20.62
N ARG A 141 1.30 -8.34 -21.44
CA ARG A 141 2.27 -7.23 -21.36
C ARG A 141 1.69 -5.94 -20.76
N VAL A 142 0.46 -5.99 -20.25
CA VAL A 142 -0.22 -4.85 -19.62
C VAL A 142 -0.41 -5.11 -18.13
N LEU A 143 -0.04 -4.13 -17.30
CA LEU A 143 -0.24 -4.12 -15.85
C LEU A 143 -1.29 -3.06 -15.50
N LEU A 144 -2.20 -3.32 -14.57
CA LEU A 144 -3.17 -2.33 -14.08
C LEU A 144 -2.71 -1.80 -12.72
N ALA A 145 -2.68 -0.48 -12.53
CA ALA A 145 -2.23 0.15 -11.28
C ALA A 145 -3.19 1.24 -10.78
N GLY A 146 -3.21 1.46 -9.46
CA GLY A 146 -4.03 2.48 -8.82
C GLY A 146 -5.52 2.28 -9.06
N ASP A 147 -6.25 3.39 -9.20
CA ASP A 147 -7.72 3.38 -9.35
C ASP A 147 -8.24 2.61 -10.58
N CYS A 148 -7.36 2.29 -11.53
CA CYS A 148 -7.71 1.40 -12.65
C CYS A 148 -7.85 -0.07 -12.19
N ALA A 149 -7.08 -0.48 -11.18
CA ALA A 149 -7.00 -1.84 -10.64
C ALA A 149 -7.83 -2.05 -9.38
N HIS A 150 -8.07 -1.02 -8.57
CA HIS A 150 -8.84 -1.14 -7.33
C HIS A 150 -9.47 0.19 -6.94
N LEU A 151 -10.63 0.15 -6.27
CA LEU A 151 -11.25 1.29 -5.64
C LEU A 151 -11.57 0.92 -4.19
N PHE A 152 -11.23 1.83 -3.28
CA PHE A 152 -11.52 1.68 -1.86
C PHE A 152 -12.38 2.83 -1.36
N SER A 153 -13.12 2.60 -0.27
CA SER A 153 -13.68 3.70 0.50
C SER A 153 -12.52 4.61 0.98
N PRO A 154 -12.73 5.94 1.08
CA PRO A 154 -11.65 6.90 1.32
C PRO A 154 -11.07 6.85 2.74
N PHE A 155 -11.70 6.10 3.65
CA PHE A 155 -11.26 6.01 5.03
C PHE A 155 -9.93 5.24 5.15
N GLY A 156 -8.96 5.84 5.83
CA GLY A 156 -7.61 5.30 5.97
C GLY A 156 -6.62 5.70 4.87
N ALA A 157 -7.01 6.57 3.93
CA ALA A 157 -6.13 7.10 2.88
C ALA A 157 -5.46 6.00 2.01
N ARG A 158 -6.18 4.93 1.67
CA ARG A 158 -5.61 3.73 1.03
C ARG A 158 -5.52 3.78 -0.50
N GLY A 159 -6.34 4.57 -1.19
CA GLY A 159 -6.33 4.64 -2.66
C GLY A 159 -4.97 5.06 -3.24
N LEU A 160 -4.58 6.33 -3.02
CA LEU A 160 -3.28 6.85 -3.48
C LEU A 160 -2.09 6.04 -2.93
N ASN A 161 -2.10 5.72 -1.63
CA ASN A 161 -1.01 4.98 -1.00
C ASN A 161 -0.83 3.56 -1.57
N SER A 162 -1.91 2.93 -2.06
CA SER A 162 -1.82 1.65 -2.77
C SER A 162 -1.37 1.84 -4.22
N GLY A 163 -1.88 2.86 -4.91
CA GLY A 163 -1.48 3.16 -6.29
C GLY A 163 0.00 3.50 -6.45
N VAL A 164 0.59 4.24 -5.50
CA VAL A 164 2.05 4.52 -5.49
C VAL A 164 2.83 3.21 -5.34
N ALA A 165 2.43 2.35 -4.40
CA ALA A 165 3.09 1.06 -4.20
C ALA A 165 2.91 0.10 -5.40
N ASP A 166 1.79 0.18 -6.12
CA ASP A 166 1.63 -0.53 -7.39
C ASP A 166 2.66 -0.07 -8.41
N ALA A 167 2.82 1.25 -8.58
CA ALA A 167 3.79 1.80 -9.51
C ALA A 167 5.24 1.44 -9.15
N GLU A 168 5.61 1.55 -7.86
CA GLU A 168 6.95 1.16 -7.38
C GLU A 168 7.24 -0.33 -7.63
N ASN A 169 6.27 -1.20 -7.33
CA ASN A 169 6.41 -2.65 -7.54
C ASN A 169 6.48 -3.01 -9.03
N ALA A 170 5.71 -2.34 -9.89
CA ALA A 170 5.77 -2.53 -11.34
C ALA A 170 7.11 -2.05 -11.92
N ALA A 171 7.58 -0.87 -11.52
CA ALA A 171 8.71 -0.19 -12.12
C ALA A 171 10.00 -1.01 -12.09
N TRP A 172 10.38 -1.56 -10.92
CA TRP A 172 11.61 -2.33 -10.82
C TRP A 172 11.52 -3.67 -11.56
N LYS A 173 10.35 -4.33 -11.52
CA LYS A 173 10.12 -5.60 -12.23
C LYS A 173 10.20 -5.41 -13.74
N LEU A 174 9.55 -4.36 -14.26
CA LEU A 174 9.64 -3.97 -15.66
C LEU A 174 11.07 -3.64 -16.05
N ALA A 175 11.81 -2.88 -15.25
CA ALA A 175 13.20 -2.56 -15.52
C ALA A 175 14.08 -3.82 -15.62
N TYR A 176 13.87 -4.81 -14.75
CA TYR A 176 14.60 -6.07 -14.79
C TYR A 176 14.26 -6.90 -16.04
N VAL A 177 12.99 -6.97 -16.42
CA VAL A 177 12.57 -7.71 -17.63
C VAL A 177 13.04 -7.02 -18.91
N LEU A 178 12.85 -5.71 -19.03
CA LEU A 178 13.24 -4.92 -20.20
C LEU A 178 14.77 -4.93 -20.44
N ARG A 179 15.57 -5.07 -19.38
CA ARG A 179 17.04 -5.17 -19.48
C ARG A 179 17.55 -6.61 -19.62
N GLY A 180 16.66 -7.59 -19.68
CA GLY A 180 17.02 -9.01 -19.78
C GLY A 180 17.64 -9.60 -18.50
N TRP A 181 17.52 -8.91 -17.37
CA TRP A 181 18.04 -9.35 -16.08
C TRP A 181 17.12 -10.38 -15.39
N ALA A 182 15.86 -10.44 -15.80
CA ALA A 182 14.88 -11.42 -15.35
C ALA A 182 13.92 -11.82 -16.49
N GLY A 183 13.29 -13.00 -16.35
CA GLY A 183 12.25 -13.47 -17.26
C GLY A 183 10.88 -12.81 -17.01
N ALA A 184 9.95 -13.01 -17.94
CA ALA A 184 8.59 -12.46 -17.85
C ALA A 184 7.79 -13.02 -16.65
N GLU A 185 8.23 -14.13 -16.06
CA GLU A 185 7.70 -14.72 -14.82
C GLU A 185 7.83 -13.77 -13.63
N LEU A 186 8.85 -12.90 -13.61
CA LEU A 186 8.96 -11.85 -12.59
C LEU A 186 7.72 -10.96 -12.58
N LEU A 187 7.16 -10.65 -13.75
CA LEU A 187 5.97 -9.80 -13.86
C LEU A 187 4.71 -10.51 -13.36
N GLU A 188 4.63 -11.84 -13.31
CA GLU A 188 3.47 -12.49 -12.66
C GLU A 188 3.42 -12.19 -11.16
N SER A 189 4.57 -12.06 -10.52
CA SER A 189 4.60 -11.69 -9.10
C SER A 189 3.99 -10.31 -8.83
N TYR A 190 3.88 -9.43 -9.84
CA TYR A 190 3.16 -8.15 -9.70
C TYR A 190 1.71 -8.38 -9.33
N HIS A 191 1.01 -9.24 -10.08
CA HIS A 191 -0.36 -9.58 -9.76
C HIS A 191 -0.44 -10.28 -8.41
N THR A 192 0.37 -11.32 -8.16
CA THR A 192 0.32 -12.05 -6.87
C THR A 192 0.50 -11.13 -5.67
N GLU A 193 1.41 -10.17 -5.74
CA GLU A 193 1.71 -9.27 -4.62
C GLU A 193 0.71 -8.13 -4.49
N ARG A 194 0.38 -7.45 -5.60
CA ARG A 194 -0.44 -6.24 -5.57
C ARG A 194 -1.93 -6.53 -5.51
N HIS A 195 -2.37 -7.67 -6.05
CA HIS A 195 -3.76 -8.11 -5.88
C HIS A 195 -4.04 -8.48 -4.42
N ALA A 196 -3.16 -9.26 -3.78
CA ALA A 196 -3.28 -9.58 -2.36
C ALA A 196 -3.28 -8.31 -1.48
N ALA A 197 -2.44 -7.32 -1.83
CA ALA A 197 -2.47 -6.02 -1.16
C ALA A 197 -3.80 -5.27 -1.35
N ALA A 198 -4.39 -5.34 -2.54
CA ALA A 198 -5.68 -4.71 -2.81
C ALA A 198 -6.85 -5.44 -2.12
N GLU A 199 -6.83 -6.78 -2.05
CA GLU A 199 -7.82 -7.58 -1.29
C GLU A 199 -7.81 -7.20 0.19
N GLU A 200 -6.62 -7.13 0.80
CA GLU A 200 -6.52 -6.71 2.20
C GLU A 200 -7.01 -5.28 2.43
N ASN A 201 -6.66 -4.35 1.53
CA ASN A 201 -7.18 -2.98 1.62
C ASN A 201 -8.71 -2.96 1.52
N LEU A 202 -9.30 -3.80 0.67
CA LEU A 202 -10.75 -3.94 0.55
C LEU A 202 -11.37 -4.47 1.85
N GLU A 203 -10.77 -5.49 2.47
CA GLU A 203 -11.22 -6.04 3.76
C GLU A 203 -11.16 -4.98 4.87
N VAL A 204 -10.04 -4.28 5.00
CA VAL A 204 -9.83 -3.25 6.02
C VAL A 204 -10.82 -2.10 5.84
N THR A 205 -10.96 -1.59 4.61
CA THR A 205 -11.85 -0.47 4.34
C THR A 205 -13.32 -0.84 4.44
N THR A 206 -13.68 -2.10 4.13
CA THR A 206 -15.04 -2.61 4.36
C THR A 206 -15.36 -2.71 5.85
N ALA A 207 -14.42 -3.18 6.67
CA ALA A 207 -14.59 -3.21 8.14
C ALA A 207 -14.78 -1.79 8.71
N THR A 208 -13.98 -0.83 8.25
CA THR A 208 -14.13 0.58 8.62
C THR A 208 -15.49 1.13 8.16
N MET A 209 -15.91 0.87 6.93
CA MET A 209 -17.21 1.30 6.41
C MET A 209 -18.36 0.74 7.23
N ASN A 210 -18.32 -0.54 7.61
CA ASN A 210 -19.35 -1.15 8.45
C ASN A 210 -19.45 -0.50 9.85
N PHE A 211 -18.35 0.05 10.36
CA PHE A 211 -18.35 0.80 11.61
C PHE A 211 -18.83 2.24 11.42
N LEU A 212 -18.37 2.95 10.40
CA LEU A 212 -18.73 4.35 10.16
C LEU A 212 -20.17 4.49 9.67
N VAL A 213 -20.56 3.64 8.73
CA VAL A 213 -21.84 3.61 8.02
C VAL A 213 -22.46 2.21 8.17
N PRO A 214 -23.04 1.90 9.34
CA PRO A 214 -23.65 0.60 9.59
C PRO A 214 -24.85 0.38 8.66
N ALA A 215 -24.83 -0.70 7.89
CA ALA A 215 -25.88 -1.10 6.96
C ALA A 215 -27.02 -1.88 7.65
N THR A 216 -26.79 -2.39 8.85
CA THR A 216 -27.76 -3.19 9.61
C THR A 216 -27.95 -2.68 11.03
N GLU A 217 -29.10 -3.01 11.63
CA GLU A 217 -29.41 -2.65 13.02
C GLU A 217 -28.44 -3.29 14.03
N ASP A 218 -27.92 -4.49 13.75
CA ASP A 218 -26.92 -5.14 14.60
C ASP A 218 -25.56 -4.42 14.53
N GLN A 219 -25.13 -3.99 13.34
CA GLN A 219 -23.92 -3.17 13.19
C GLN A 219 -24.09 -1.82 13.91
N ARG A 220 -25.27 -1.20 13.81
CA ARG A 220 -25.60 0.06 14.52
C ARG A 220 -25.53 -0.13 16.03
N ARG A 221 -26.17 -1.17 16.58
CA ARG A 221 -26.10 -1.52 18.01
C ARG A 221 -24.67 -1.78 18.46
N THR A 222 -23.90 -2.54 17.70
CA THR A 222 -22.49 -2.83 17.99
C THR A 222 -21.66 -1.56 18.05
N ARG A 223 -21.83 -0.65 17.07
CA ARG A 223 -21.14 0.66 17.06
C ARG A 223 -21.48 1.47 18.29
N LEU A 224 -22.76 1.61 18.64
CA LEU A 224 -23.21 2.38 19.79
C LEU A 224 -22.64 1.83 21.11
N ASP A 225 -22.65 0.50 21.28
CA ASP A 225 -22.05 -0.18 22.42
C ASP A 225 -20.53 0.09 22.54
N VAL A 226 -19.79 -0.02 21.42
CA VAL A 226 -18.36 0.28 21.38
C VAL A 226 -18.10 1.75 21.76
N LEU A 227 -18.84 2.70 21.19
CA LEU A 227 -18.67 4.12 21.46
C LEU A 227 -19.01 4.48 22.92
N ALA A 228 -20.09 3.91 23.47
CA ALA A 228 -20.50 4.14 24.86
C ALA A 228 -19.43 3.65 25.85
N ARG A 229 -18.86 2.46 25.63
CA ARG A 229 -17.79 1.93 26.49
C ARG A 229 -16.44 2.62 26.29
N ALA A 230 -16.13 3.09 25.08
CA ALA A 230 -14.82 3.68 24.75
C ALA A 230 -14.44 4.91 25.62
N ALA A 231 -15.42 5.55 26.25
CA ALA A 231 -15.20 6.62 27.22
C ALA A 231 -14.36 6.15 28.43
N THR A 232 -14.56 4.92 28.90
CA THR A 232 -13.95 4.41 30.14
C THR A 232 -13.16 3.12 29.98
N ASP A 233 -13.36 2.36 28.90
CA ASP A 233 -12.70 1.08 28.64
C ASP A 233 -11.66 1.19 27.51
N PRO A 234 -10.36 0.99 27.79
CA PRO A 234 -9.29 0.96 26.78
C PRO A 234 -9.51 -0.11 25.68
N ALA A 235 -10.09 -1.26 26.00
CA ALA A 235 -10.34 -2.32 25.03
C ALA A 235 -11.44 -1.93 24.03
N ALA A 236 -12.54 -1.34 24.50
CA ALA A 236 -13.55 -0.74 23.63
C ALA A 236 -12.98 0.43 22.81
N ARG A 237 -12.14 1.28 23.40
CA ARG A 237 -11.49 2.39 22.69
C ARG A 237 -10.62 1.90 21.53
N ALA A 238 -9.89 0.79 21.70
CA ALA A 238 -9.11 0.17 20.65
C ALA A 238 -9.97 -0.39 19.49
N ARG A 239 -11.26 -0.63 19.72
CA ARG A 239 -12.23 -1.10 18.72
C ARG A 239 -12.92 0.03 17.95
N VAL A 240 -12.74 1.30 18.33
CA VAL A 240 -13.25 2.44 17.56
C VAL A 240 -12.48 2.52 16.25
N ASP A 241 -13.13 2.16 15.15
CA ASP A 241 -12.53 2.19 13.82
C ASP A 241 -12.93 3.44 13.06
N SER A 242 -12.02 4.41 12.99
CA SER A 242 -12.18 5.66 12.25
C SER A 242 -11.37 5.71 10.95
N GLY A 243 -10.90 4.55 10.47
CA GLY A 243 -10.08 4.43 9.27
C GLY A 243 -8.60 4.33 9.61
N ARG A 244 -8.09 3.11 9.57
CA ARG A 244 -6.67 2.82 9.75
C ARG A 244 -5.87 3.36 8.57
N LEU A 245 -4.88 4.21 8.86
CA LEU A 245 -3.94 4.70 7.86
C LEU A 245 -3.32 3.52 7.09
N ALA A 246 -3.04 3.76 5.81
CA ALA A 246 -2.40 2.78 4.95
C ALA A 246 -1.03 2.37 5.53
N GLU A 247 -0.76 1.07 5.50
CA GLU A 247 0.52 0.48 5.86
C GLU A 247 1.01 -0.35 4.67
N PRO A 248 2.33 -0.49 4.45
CA PRO A 248 2.86 -1.37 3.42
C PRO A 248 2.33 -2.79 3.59
N PHE A 249 1.93 -3.43 2.49
CA PHE A 249 1.53 -4.83 2.49
C PHE A 249 2.73 -5.74 2.66
N TRP A 250 2.54 -6.93 3.24
CA TRP A 250 3.63 -7.85 3.56
C TRP A 250 3.61 -9.01 2.56
N TYR A 251 4.64 -9.10 1.74
CA TYR A 251 4.81 -10.11 0.69
C TYR A 251 5.32 -11.45 1.24
N VAL A 252 4.84 -11.87 2.43
CA VAL A 252 5.25 -13.13 3.09
C VAL A 252 4.92 -14.34 2.22
N ALA A 253 3.76 -14.32 1.57
CA ALA A 253 3.31 -15.38 0.66
C ALA A 253 3.82 -15.21 -0.79
N SER A 254 4.65 -14.21 -1.08
CA SER A 254 5.13 -13.98 -2.44
C SER A 254 6.04 -15.13 -2.92
N PRO A 255 5.93 -15.55 -4.20
CA PRO A 255 6.87 -16.50 -4.79
C PRO A 255 8.31 -15.97 -4.81
N LEU A 256 8.52 -14.66 -4.68
CA LEU A 256 9.84 -14.03 -4.63
C LEU A 256 10.48 -14.08 -3.22
N THR A 257 9.69 -14.37 -2.19
CA THR A 257 10.14 -14.43 -0.80
C THR A 257 10.63 -15.84 -0.48
N SER A 258 11.86 -15.95 0.03
CA SER A 258 12.42 -17.19 0.60
C SER A 258 11.95 -17.32 2.05
N PRO A 259 11.25 -18.41 2.42
CA PRO A 259 10.87 -18.63 3.81
C PRO A 259 12.10 -18.89 4.68
N ASP A 260 12.04 -18.47 5.93
CA ASP A 260 13.05 -18.71 6.96
C ASP A 260 12.37 -19.25 8.23
N GLY A 261 12.67 -20.50 8.58
CA GLY A 261 12.10 -21.14 9.77
C GLY A 261 12.58 -20.52 11.10
N SER A 262 13.69 -19.78 11.08
CA SER A 262 14.23 -19.08 12.25
C SER A 262 13.62 -17.68 12.46
N ARG A 263 12.89 -17.18 11.45
CA ARG A 263 12.14 -15.91 11.44
C ARG A 263 10.72 -16.12 10.88
N PRO A 264 9.88 -16.94 11.55
CA PRO A 264 8.52 -17.17 11.09
C PRO A 264 7.70 -15.88 11.14
N PHE A 265 6.81 -15.70 10.16
CA PHE A 265 5.82 -14.62 10.22
C PHE A 265 4.82 -14.90 11.35
N ALA A 266 4.84 -14.05 12.38
CA ALA A 266 4.02 -14.20 13.59
C ALA A 266 2.64 -13.52 13.50
N GLY A 267 2.23 -13.07 12.31
CA GLY A 267 1.05 -12.22 12.14
C GLY A 267 1.37 -10.72 12.26
N ARG A 268 0.34 -9.89 12.04
CA ARG A 268 0.47 -8.44 12.19
C ARG A 268 0.40 -8.06 13.65
N PRO A 269 1.32 -7.21 14.14
CA PRO A 269 1.32 -6.84 15.54
C PRO A 269 0.21 -5.80 15.81
N PRO A 270 -0.06 -5.49 17.08
CA PRO A 270 -1.07 -4.49 17.46
C PRO A 270 -0.83 -3.12 16.82
N ARG A 271 -1.88 -2.31 16.74
CA ARG A 271 -1.80 -0.95 16.17
C ARG A 271 -0.70 -0.12 16.84
N GLY A 272 0.09 0.58 16.03
CA GLY A 272 1.14 1.49 16.51
C GLY A 272 2.43 0.79 16.93
N THR A 273 2.54 -0.51 16.70
CA THR A 273 3.76 -1.27 16.95
C THR A 273 4.55 -1.48 15.66
N VAL A 274 5.87 -1.50 15.77
CA VAL A 274 6.75 -1.76 14.63
C VAL A 274 6.75 -3.26 14.36
N PRO A 275 6.49 -3.71 13.10
CA PRO A 275 6.54 -5.12 12.78
C PRO A 275 7.98 -5.66 12.87
N PRO A 276 8.16 -6.91 13.34
CA PRO A 276 9.48 -7.53 13.33
C PRO A 276 9.99 -7.64 11.90
N ALA A 277 11.28 -7.35 11.69
CA ALA A 277 11.88 -7.49 10.37
C ALA A 277 12.03 -8.97 9.99
N GLY A 278 11.73 -9.30 8.74
CA GLY A 278 11.84 -10.66 8.23
C GLY A 278 11.40 -10.78 6.77
N PRO A 279 11.50 -11.99 6.18
CA PRO A 279 11.15 -12.22 4.78
C PRO A 279 9.73 -11.76 4.45
N GLY A 280 9.57 -11.06 3.33
CA GLY A 280 8.33 -10.49 2.83
C GLY A 280 7.93 -9.15 3.46
N ILE A 281 8.62 -8.71 4.52
CA ILE A 281 8.30 -7.46 5.22
C ILE A 281 9.19 -6.35 4.67
N ILE A 282 8.66 -5.13 4.61
CA ILE A 282 9.46 -3.95 4.26
C ILE A 282 10.59 -3.76 5.28
N VAL A 283 11.81 -3.58 4.79
CA VAL A 283 12.99 -3.41 5.67
C VAL A 283 12.85 -2.14 6.50
N PRO A 284 13.21 -2.13 7.80
CA PRO A 284 13.24 -0.91 8.61
C PRO A 284 14.11 0.16 7.94
N ASP A 285 13.67 1.42 7.99
CA ASP A 285 14.43 2.52 7.42
C ASP A 285 15.25 3.22 8.49
N ALA A 286 16.53 2.87 8.59
CA ALA A 286 17.47 3.41 9.56
C ALA A 286 18.52 4.31 8.89
N PRO A 287 19.06 5.31 9.61
CA PRO A 287 20.18 6.10 9.12
C PRO A 287 21.41 5.20 8.93
N ILE A 288 22.13 5.41 7.82
CA ILE A 288 23.38 4.72 7.51
C ILE A 288 24.42 5.73 7.02
N SER A 289 25.69 5.34 7.13
CA SER A 289 26.82 6.10 6.60
C SER A 289 27.47 5.31 5.47
N LEU A 290 27.72 5.96 4.33
CA LEU A 290 28.53 5.37 3.27
C LEU A 290 29.89 6.07 3.24
N ALA A 291 30.96 5.30 3.01
CA ALA A 291 32.31 5.85 2.93
C ALA A 291 32.37 6.99 1.90
N GLY A 292 32.82 8.17 2.33
CA GLY A 292 32.96 9.35 1.47
C GLY A 292 31.64 10.02 1.05
N SER A 293 30.51 9.68 1.68
CA SER A 293 29.21 10.32 1.42
C SER A 293 28.58 10.89 2.69
N ALA A 294 27.64 11.81 2.54
CA ALA A 294 26.79 12.23 3.65
C ALA A 294 25.94 11.06 4.17
N ALA A 295 25.45 11.17 5.41
CA ALA A 295 24.49 10.22 5.96
C ALA A 295 23.26 10.12 5.05
N THR A 296 22.78 8.89 4.84
CA THR A 296 21.60 8.55 4.02
C THR A 296 20.74 7.54 4.80
N ARG A 297 19.71 6.97 4.18
CA ARG A 297 18.83 5.97 4.78
C ARG A 297 18.89 4.66 4.03
N LEU A 298 18.69 3.54 4.73
CA LEU A 298 18.80 2.20 4.13
C LEU A 298 17.90 2.03 2.89
N ARG A 299 16.66 2.54 2.93
CA ARG A 299 15.73 2.39 1.80
C ARG A 299 16.13 3.21 0.58
N GLU A 300 16.94 4.26 0.73
CA GLU A 300 17.47 5.02 -0.42
C GLU A 300 18.43 4.15 -1.22
N ILE A 301 19.38 3.49 -0.55
CA ILE A 301 20.37 2.63 -1.21
C ILE A 301 19.81 1.27 -1.65
N ALA A 302 18.61 0.89 -1.18
CA ALA A 302 17.94 -0.31 -1.64
C ALA A 302 17.42 -0.17 -3.08
N ARG A 303 17.20 1.06 -3.58
CA ARG A 303 16.55 1.29 -4.88
C ARG A 303 17.40 0.95 -6.09
N ASP A 304 18.73 1.01 -5.99
CA ASP A 304 19.60 0.87 -7.17
C ASP A 304 19.82 -0.61 -7.60
N GLY A 305 19.05 -1.56 -7.07
CA GLY A 305 19.21 -3.01 -7.30
C GLY A 305 19.04 -3.83 -6.03
N PHE A 306 19.25 -5.15 -6.11
CA PHE A 306 19.23 -5.97 -4.89
C PHE A 306 20.36 -5.53 -3.94
N LEU A 307 20.03 -5.42 -2.65
CA LEU A 307 20.99 -5.12 -1.59
C LEU A 307 21.18 -6.36 -0.72
N LEU A 308 22.41 -6.84 -0.66
CA LEU A 308 22.88 -7.82 0.29
C LEU A 308 23.47 -7.09 1.50
N LEU A 309 22.92 -7.31 2.69
CA LEU A 309 23.44 -6.76 3.94
C LEU A 309 23.97 -7.90 4.82
N ALA A 310 25.28 -7.99 4.93
CA ALA A 310 25.99 -9.06 5.64
C ALA A 310 26.24 -8.68 7.10
N MET A 311 25.78 -9.54 8.02
CA MET A 311 26.11 -9.45 9.44
C MET A 311 27.52 -10.02 9.71
N PRO A 312 28.13 -9.70 10.87
CA PRO A 312 29.39 -10.31 11.26
C PRO A 312 29.29 -11.84 11.26
N GLY A 313 30.28 -12.53 10.69
CA GLY A 313 30.30 -13.99 10.56
C GLY A 313 29.85 -14.53 9.20
N VAL A 314 29.27 -13.70 8.32
CA VAL A 314 29.03 -14.08 6.91
C VAL A 314 30.34 -13.98 6.14
N ASP A 315 30.65 -14.96 5.28
CA ASP A 315 31.75 -14.86 4.32
C ASP A 315 31.39 -13.87 3.19
N PRO A 316 32.01 -12.68 3.13
CA PRO A 316 31.68 -11.71 2.11
C PRO A 316 32.19 -12.14 0.73
N ALA A 317 33.18 -13.04 0.62
CA ALA A 317 33.67 -13.54 -0.66
C ALA A 317 32.62 -14.41 -1.36
N ALA A 318 32.00 -15.35 -0.65
CA ALA A 318 30.87 -16.14 -1.16
C ALA A 318 29.71 -15.26 -1.64
N ALA A 319 29.34 -14.23 -0.86
CA ALA A 319 28.27 -13.30 -1.22
C ALA A 319 28.64 -12.46 -2.46
N ARG A 320 29.88 -11.96 -2.58
CA ARG A 320 30.37 -11.22 -3.76
C ARG A 320 30.35 -12.09 -5.02
N LEU A 321 30.78 -13.35 -4.94
CA LEU A 321 30.75 -14.28 -6.07
C LEU A 321 29.33 -14.57 -6.53
N ALA A 322 28.38 -14.74 -5.61
CA ALA A 322 26.97 -14.90 -5.96
C ALA A 322 26.38 -13.63 -6.59
N ALA A 323 26.69 -12.46 -6.03
CA ALA A 323 26.26 -11.16 -6.56
C ALA A 323 26.79 -10.90 -7.98
N GLY A 324 28.06 -11.22 -8.25
CA GLY A 324 28.68 -11.04 -9.58
C GLY A 324 28.15 -12.00 -10.65
N ALA A 325 27.53 -13.11 -10.24
CA ALA A 325 26.87 -14.05 -11.15
C ALA A 325 25.38 -13.76 -11.36
N ALA A 326 24.81 -12.77 -10.67
CA ALA A 326 23.42 -12.37 -10.83
C ALA A 326 23.23 -11.65 -12.17
N GLY A 327 22.07 -11.85 -12.79
CA GLY A 327 21.76 -11.23 -14.09
C GLY A 327 21.54 -9.71 -14.04
N GLY A 328 21.46 -9.10 -12.85
CA GLY A 328 21.18 -7.68 -12.66
C GLY A 328 21.97 -7.07 -11.49
N PRO A 329 21.73 -5.79 -11.14
CA PRO A 329 22.51 -5.08 -10.14
C PRO A 329 22.30 -5.65 -8.73
N VAL A 330 23.38 -6.12 -8.12
CA VAL A 330 23.43 -6.56 -6.73
C VAL A 330 24.57 -5.85 -6.01
N ARG A 331 24.28 -5.18 -4.89
CA ARG A 331 25.28 -4.55 -4.02
C ARG A 331 25.42 -5.33 -2.73
N LEU A 332 26.66 -5.56 -2.31
CA LEU A 332 26.96 -6.06 -0.97
C LEU A 332 27.41 -4.91 -0.06
N ARG A 333 26.86 -4.88 1.14
CA ARG A 333 27.33 -4.05 2.26
C ARG A 333 27.49 -4.91 3.49
N GLU A 334 28.60 -4.74 4.18
CA GLU A 334 28.80 -5.31 5.51
C GLU A 334 28.21 -4.34 6.52
N ILE A 335 27.38 -4.80 7.45
CA ILE A 335 26.64 -3.91 8.35
C ILE A 335 27.57 -3.02 9.17
N ALA A 336 28.72 -3.56 9.60
CA ALA A 336 29.73 -2.83 10.36
C ALA A 336 30.32 -1.62 9.61
N ALA A 337 30.25 -1.62 8.28
CA ALA A 337 30.74 -0.53 7.44
C ALA A 337 29.71 0.58 7.24
N VAL A 338 28.42 0.31 7.51
CA VAL A 338 27.32 1.25 7.20
C VAL A 338 26.49 1.68 8.41
N ASP A 339 26.46 0.89 9.48
CA ASP A 339 25.65 1.13 10.68
C ASP A 339 26.51 1.64 11.83
N ALA A 340 26.94 2.90 11.74
CA ALA A 340 27.84 3.50 12.73
C ALA A 340 27.24 3.58 14.14
N THR A 341 25.91 3.65 14.26
CA THR A 341 25.20 3.82 15.55
C THR A 341 24.65 2.50 16.11
N GLY A 342 24.63 1.43 15.33
CA GLY A 342 23.96 0.17 15.69
C GLY A 342 22.43 0.20 15.54
N ALA A 343 21.86 1.34 15.11
CA ALA A 343 20.42 1.52 15.01
C ALA A 343 19.80 0.60 13.95
N LEU A 344 20.50 0.37 12.84
CA LEU A 344 20.00 -0.54 11.81
C LEU A 344 20.01 -1.99 12.30
N ARG A 345 21.11 -2.44 12.91
CA ARG A 345 21.23 -3.78 13.47
C ARG A 345 20.13 -4.05 14.51
N GLN A 346 19.87 -3.07 15.39
CA GLN A 346 18.81 -3.16 16.38
C GLN A 346 17.42 -3.22 15.74
N ALA A 347 17.14 -2.37 14.75
CA ALA A 347 15.84 -2.33 14.08
C ALA A 347 15.53 -3.62 13.31
N LEU A 348 16.57 -4.29 12.77
CA LEU A 348 16.44 -5.58 12.11
C LEU A 348 16.32 -6.77 13.08
N ASP A 349 16.63 -6.57 14.37
CA ASP A 349 16.93 -7.65 15.32
C ASP A 349 17.95 -8.64 14.70
N ALA A 350 18.98 -8.12 14.04
CA ALA A 350 19.87 -8.94 13.20
C ALA A 350 20.90 -9.73 14.03
N ARG A 351 21.06 -11.00 13.67
CA ARG A 351 21.93 -11.97 14.35
C ARG A 351 23.25 -12.15 13.59
N PRO A 352 24.37 -12.47 14.27
CA PRO A 352 25.60 -12.88 13.59
C PRO A 352 25.35 -14.04 12.62
N GLY A 353 26.10 -14.07 11.52
CA GLY A 353 25.95 -15.07 10.46
C GLY A 353 24.77 -14.85 9.52
N GLU A 354 23.90 -13.86 9.76
CA GLU A 354 22.79 -13.57 8.86
C GLU A 354 23.22 -12.73 7.63
N LEU A 355 22.73 -13.12 6.45
CA LEU A 355 22.76 -12.31 5.24
C LEU A 355 21.32 -11.95 4.86
N TRP A 356 21.06 -10.65 4.79
CA TRP A 356 19.76 -10.13 4.38
C TRP A 356 19.77 -9.79 2.89
N VAL A 357 18.80 -10.30 2.14
CA VAL A 357 18.59 -10.02 0.72
C VAL A 357 17.39 -9.09 0.59
N ILE A 358 17.63 -7.85 0.17
CA ILE A 358 16.64 -6.78 0.09
C ILE A 358 16.37 -6.43 -1.37
N ARG A 359 15.11 -6.33 -1.74
CA ARG A 359 14.64 -5.99 -3.10
C ARG A 359 14.76 -4.49 -3.41
N PRO A 360 14.70 -4.11 -4.70
CA PRO A 360 14.62 -2.71 -5.11
C PRO A 360 13.45 -1.91 -4.53
N ASP A 361 12.35 -2.58 -4.18
CA ASP A 361 11.19 -1.99 -3.50
C ASP A 361 11.26 -2.11 -1.96
N ALA A 362 12.47 -2.26 -1.42
CA ALA A 362 12.79 -2.31 0.00
C ALA A 362 12.16 -3.48 0.80
N HIS A 363 11.53 -4.46 0.13
CA HIS A 363 11.05 -5.67 0.81
C HIS A 363 12.19 -6.68 0.99
N VAL A 364 12.23 -7.34 2.14
CA VAL A 364 13.19 -8.41 2.40
C VAL A 364 12.80 -9.64 1.59
N ALA A 365 13.59 -10.03 0.60
CA ALA A 365 13.37 -11.26 -0.16
C ALA A 365 13.81 -12.51 0.62
N ALA A 366 14.87 -12.43 1.42
CA ALA A 366 15.38 -13.55 2.19
C ALA A 366 16.21 -13.08 3.38
N VAL A 367 16.25 -13.90 4.43
CA VAL A 367 17.28 -13.87 5.47
C VAL A 367 17.91 -15.26 5.49
N LEU A 368 19.22 -15.33 5.34
CA LEU A 368 19.96 -16.59 5.27
C LEU A 368 20.95 -16.66 6.43
N THR A 369 20.99 -17.79 7.14
CA THR A 369 21.94 -18.02 8.25
C THR A 369 23.13 -18.82 7.76
N GLU A 370 24.33 -18.30 8.00
CA GLU A 370 25.61 -18.89 7.59
C GLU A 370 25.63 -19.35 6.12
N PRO A 371 25.19 -18.50 5.16
CA PRO A 371 24.99 -18.95 3.79
C PRO A 371 26.32 -19.23 3.06
N GLY A 372 26.34 -20.33 2.30
CA GLY A 372 27.33 -20.53 1.25
C GLY A 372 26.94 -19.80 -0.04
N ARG A 373 27.87 -19.77 -1.00
CA ARG A 373 27.64 -19.15 -2.33
C ARG A 373 26.36 -19.67 -3.02
N ALA A 374 26.09 -20.97 -2.92
CA ALA A 374 24.93 -21.60 -3.56
C ALA A 374 23.61 -21.11 -2.96
N ASP A 375 23.57 -20.87 -1.64
CA ASP A 375 22.37 -20.40 -0.94
C ASP A 375 22.04 -18.96 -1.34
N VAL A 376 23.05 -18.08 -1.38
CA VAL A 376 22.88 -16.69 -1.84
C VAL A 376 22.41 -16.65 -3.29
N ALA A 377 23.02 -17.46 -4.17
CA ALA A 377 22.62 -17.53 -5.57
C ALA A 377 21.18 -18.03 -5.74
N ARG A 378 20.76 -19.04 -4.97
CA ARG A 378 19.39 -19.57 -4.98
C ARG A 378 18.38 -18.51 -4.52
N ALA A 379 18.69 -17.77 -3.45
CA ALA A 379 17.83 -16.69 -2.95
C ALA A 379 17.68 -15.56 -3.98
N LEU A 380 18.77 -15.12 -4.62
CA LEU A 380 18.72 -14.11 -5.68
C LEU A 380 17.92 -14.58 -6.90
N ARG A 381 18.13 -15.83 -7.36
CA ARG A 381 17.34 -16.41 -8.47
C ARG A 381 15.85 -16.47 -8.14
N ARG A 382 15.49 -16.87 -6.92
CA ARG A 382 14.08 -16.87 -6.46
C ARG A 382 13.50 -15.46 -6.44
N ALA A 383 14.26 -14.48 -5.94
CA ALA A 383 13.82 -13.10 -5.84
C ALA A 383 13.57 -12.41 -7.19
N VAL A 384 14.08 -12.98 -8.30
CA VAL A 384 13.76 -12.56 -9.68
C VAL A 384 12.80 -13.51 -10.41
N GLY A 385 12.14 -14.42 -9.70
CA GLY A 385 11.14 -15.33 -10.27
C GLY A 385 11.71 -16.57 -11.00
N ALA A 386 13.01 -16.81 -10.95
CA ALA A 386 13.69 -17.89 -11.69
C ALA A 386 13.73 -19.25 -10.95
N ALA A 387 12.96 -19.42 -9.86
CA ALA A 387 13.01 -20.63 -9.02
C ALA A 387 12.52 -21.92 -9.72
N ARG A 388 11.81 -21.82 -10.85
CA ARG A 388 11.23 -22.99 -11.56
C ARG A 388 12.17 -23.72 -12.53
N LEU A 389 13.40 -23.25 -12.71
CA LEU A 389 14.35 -23.83 -13.68
C LEU A 389 15.31 -24.88 -13.09
N GLU A 390 15.06 -25.39 -11.89
CA GLU A 390 15.66 -26.65 -11.46
C GLU A 390 14.99 -27.78 -12.26
N ARG A 391 15.62 -28.12 -13.39
CA ARG A 391 15.19 -29.17 -14.32
C ARG A 391 14.93 -30.44 -13.51
N ARG A 392 13.80 -31.09 -13.78
CA ARG A 392 13.69 -32.53 -13.58
C ARG A 392 14.85 -33.17 -14.35
N ASP A 393 15.73 -33.87 -13.66
CA ASP A 393 16.68 -34.75 -14.31
C ASP A 393 15.93 -35.70 -15.24
N PRO A 394 16.35 -35.86 -16.50
CA PRO A 394 15.89 -36.95 -17.35
C PRO A 394 16.63 -38.23 -16.92
N GLU A 395 16.23 -38.83 -15.81
CA GLU A 395 16.43 -40.25 -15.52
C GLU A 395 15.03 -40.87 -15.44
N THR A 396 14.66 -41.94 -16.12
CA THR A 396 15.48 -43.06 -16.57
C THR A 396 14.79 -43.71 -17.78
N THR A 397 15.50 -43.78 -18.90
CA THR A 397 15.23 -44.81 -19.93
C THR A 397 15.77 -46.13 -19.38
N VAL A 398 14.91 -47.02 -18.88
CA VAL A 398 15.26 -48.44 -18.70
C VAL A 398 14.07 -49.32 -19.09
N ARG A 399 14.24 -49.92 -20.27
CA ARG A 399 13.68 -51.16 -20.83
C ARG A 399 12.17 -51.34 -20.93
#